data_AF-A0A453PIH6-F1
#
_entry.id   AF-A0A453PIH6-F1
#
_cell.length_a   1.000
_cell.length_b   1.000
_cell.length_c   1.000
_cell.angle_alpha   90.00
_cell.angle_beta   90.00
_cell.angle_gamma   90.00
#
_symmetry.space_group_name_H-M   'P 1'
#
loop_
_entity.id
_entity.type
_entity.pdbx_description
1 polymer ?
#
loop_
_entity_poly.entity_id
_entity_poly.type
_entity_poly.pdbx_seq_one_letter_code
_entity_poly.pdbx_strand_id
1 'polypeptide(L)' 'MEADDWEELQLKAAGTIRLCLSDQVIYHVMDENSPKKIWEKLESQFMSKTATTKVYLKQKLYGMRMQEG' A
#
# COMPACT_ATOMS: atom_id res chain seq x y z
N MET A 1 17.04 -16.63 -11.00
CA MET A 1 15.93 -15.69 -11.20
C MET A 1 16.48 -14.66 -12.15
N GLU A 2 16.05 -14.76 -13.40
CA GLU A 2 16.51 -13.86 -14.46
C GLU A 2 16.07 -12.43 -14.10
N ALA A 3 16.77 -11.40 -14.57
CA ALA A 3 16.44 -10.01 -14.25
C ALA A 3 14.99 -9.65 -14.66
N ASP A 4 14.50 -10.26 -15.74
CA ASP A 4 13.13 -10.12 -16.23
C ASP A 4 12.08 -10.65 -15.26
N ASP A 5 12.33 -11.80 -14.60
CA ASP A 5 11.42 -12.36 -13.59
C ASP A 5 11.26 -11.40 -12.41
N TRP A 6 12.34 -10.69 -12.06
CA TRP A 6 12.34 -9.75 -10.95
C TRP A 6 11.56 -8.47 -11.29
N GLU A 7 11.71 -7.95 -12.51
CA GLU A 7 10.95 -6.78 -12.96
C GLU A 7 9.44 -7.08 -13.03
N GLU A 8 9.07 -8.25 -13.55
CA GLU A 8 7.66 -8.68 -13.59
C GLU A 8 7.08 -8.82 -12.17
N LEU A 9 7.86 -9.35 -11.23
CA LEU A 9 7.45 -9.47 -9.83
C LEU A 9 7.23 -8.08 -9.19
N GLN A 10 8.10 -7.11 -9.48
CA GLN A 10 7.94 -5.74 -8.98
C GLN A 10 6.67 -5.09 -9.55
N LEU A 11 6.39 -5.26 -10.84
CA LEU A 11 5.16 -4.74 -11.46
C LEU A 11 3.90 -5.38 -10.86
N LYS A 12 3.90 -6.71 -10.65
CA LYS A 12 2.80 -7.43 -9.99
C LYS A 12 2.58 -6.94 -8.56
N ALA A 13 3.66 -6.73 -7.80
CA ALA A 13 3.59 -6.19 -6.45
C ALA A 13 3.02 -4.75 -6.45
N ALA A 14 3.47 -3.89 -7.36
CA ALA A 14 2.98 -2.52 -7.48
C ALA A 14 1.48 -2.50 -7.83
N GLY A 15 1.05 -3.33 -8.78
CA GLY A 15 -0.35 -3.48 -9.15
C GLY A 15 -1.21 -3.97 -7.99
N THR A 16 -0.75 -5.00 -7.26
CA THR A 16 -1.44 -5.52 -6.08
C THR A 16 -1.58 -4.46 -4.99
N ILE A 17 -0.52 -3.68 -4.71
CA ILE A 17 -0.59 -2.59 -3.73
C ILE A 17 -1.65 -1.58 -4.17
N ARG A 18 -1.66 -1.13 -5.43
CA ARG A 18 -2.64 -0.16 -5.95
C ARG A 18 -4.08 -0.68 -5.82
N LEU A 19 -4.34 -1.96 -6.10
CA LEU A 19 -5.65 -2.58 -5.94
C LEU A 19 -6.16 -2.58 -4.50
N CYS A 20 -5.27 -2.55 -3.51
CA CYS A 20 -5.64 -2.48 -2.09
C CYS A 20 -5.87 -1.05 -1.58
N LEU A 21 -5.66 -0.02 -2.41
CA LEU A 21 -5.83 1.38 -2.03
C LEU A 21 -7.19 1.90 -2.48
N SER A 22 -7.71 2.92 -1.79
CA SER A 22 -8.91 3.63 -2.25
C SER A 22 -8.56 4.63 -3.36
N ASP A 23 -9.54 4.98 -4.19
CA ASP A 23 -9.35 5.88 -5.35
C ASP A 23 -8.60 7.17 -4.99
N GLN A 24 -8.97 7.80 -3.86
CA GLN A 24 -8.32 9.02 -3.36
C GLN A 24 -6.84 8.83 -3.03
N VAL A 25 -6.44 7.64 -2.58
CA VAL A 25 -5.05 7.31 -2.24
C VAL A 25 -4.26 6.87 -3.47
N ILE A 26 -4.91 6.22 -4.44
CA ILE A 26 -4.30 5.78 -5.70
C ILE A 26 -3.75 6.98 -6.49
N TYR A 27 -4.46 8.10 -6.55
CA TYR A 27 -3.99 9.32 -7.24
C TYR A 27 -2.62 9.80 -6.74
N HIS A 28 -2.28 9.55 -5.48
CA HIS A 28 -1.00 9.95 -4.92
C HIS A 28 0.16 9.02 -5.28
N VAL A 29 -0.11 7.80 -5.75
CA VAL A 29 0.91 6.77 -6.05
C VAL A 29 0.84 6.23 -7.48
N MET A 30 0.00 6.83 -8.34
CA MET A 30 -0.25 6.32 -9.69
C MET A 30 0.96 6.42 -10.63
N ASP A 31 1.88 7.34 -10.36
CA ASP A 31 3.08 7.56 -11.17
C ASP A 31 4.26 6.66 -10.73
N GLU A 32 4.13 5.98 -9.58
CA GLU A 32 5.20 5.16 -9.02
C GLU A 32 5.07 3.69 -9.40
N ASN A 33 5.95 3.20 -10.26
CA ASN A 33 5.98 1.79 -10.67
C ASN A 33 6.83 0.88 -9.76
N SER A 34 7.59 1.46 -8.83
CA SER A 34 8.36 0.69 -7.87
C SER A 34 7.53 0.44 -6.60
N PRO A 35 7.27 -0.82 -6.21
CA PRO A 35 6.58 -1.16 -4.97
C PRO A 35 7.18 -0.47 -3.74
N LYS A 36 8.51 -0.38 -3.70
CA LYS A 36 9.24 0.30 -2.63
C LYS A 36 8.89 1.79 -2.55
N LYS A 37 8.92 2.49 -3.71
CA LYS A 37 8.56 3.92 -3.76
C LYS A 37 7.09 4.16 -3.39
N ILE A 38 6.19 3.27 -3.81
CA ILE A 38 4.77 3.33 -3.39
C ILE A 38 4.69 3.26 -1.87
N TRP A 39 5.39 2.30 -1.24
CA TRP A 39 5.40 2.17 0.22
C TRP A 39 5.99 3.37 0.94
N GLU A 40 7.13 3.90 0.49
CA GLU A 40 7.76 5.08 1.06
C GLU A 40 6.86 6.32 0.96
N LYS A 41 6.14 6.48 -0.15
CA LYS A 41 5.19 7.59 -0.36
C LYS A 41 3.96 7.44 0.52
N LEU A 42 3.44 6.22 0.66
CA LEU A 42 2.36 5.91 1.59
C LEU A 42 2.79 6.19 3.04
N GLU A 43 3.99 5.77 3.44
CA GLU A 43 4.53 6.03 4.77
C GLU A 43 4.73 7.53 5.01
N SER A 44 5.36 8.23 4.07
CA SER A 44 5.59 9.67 4.19
C SER A 44 4.30 10.47 4.22
N GLN A 45 3.26 10.10 3.47
CA GLN A 45 2.03 10.90 3.41
C GLN A 45 1.02 10.51 4.50
N PHE A 46 0.89 9.22 4.78
CA PHE A 46 -0.16 8.70 5.66
C PHE A 46 0.35 8.28 7.04
N MET A 47 1.62 7.86 7.18
CA MET A 47 2.20 7.52 8.48
C MET A 47 2.90 8.68 9.16
N SER A 48 3.44 9.66 8.43
CA SER A 48 4.14 10.80 9.06
C SER A 48 3.22 11.84 9.70
N LYS A 49 1.94 11.97 9.29
CA LYS A 49 1.09 13.12 9.66
C LYS A 49 -0.03 12.90 10.65
N THR A 50 -0.50 11.68 10.92
CA THR A 50 -1.59 11.53 11.90
C THR A 50 -1.50 10.21 12.65
N ALA A 51 -1.25 10.30 13.95
CA ALA A 51 -1.52 9.21 14.90
C ALA A 51 -2.92 8.61 14.65
N THR A 52 -3.88 9.44 14.22
CA THR A 52 -5.23 9.06 13.78
C THR A 52 -5.25 8.11 12.59
N THR A 53 -4.40 8.27 11.57
CA THR A 53 -4.33 7.34 10.42
C THR A 53 -3.73 6.01 10.84
N LYS A 54 -2.69 6.03 11.70
CA LYS A 54 -2.10 4.82 12.27
C LYS A 54 -3.10 4.07 13.16
N VAL A 55 -3.89 4.80 13.96
CA VAL A 55 -4.97 4.24 14.78
C VAL A 55 -6.12 3.74 13.90
N TYR A 56 -6.49 4.45 12.84
CA TYR A 56 -7.52 4.04 11.90
C TYR A 56 -7.13 2.76 11.14
N LEU A 57 -5.89 2.68 10.65
CA LEU A 57 -5.35 1.48 10.02
C LEU A 57 -5.28 0.31 11.01
N LYS A 58 -4.85 0.55 12.26
CA LYS A 58 -4.89 -0.47 13.33
C LYS A 58 -6.31 -0.93 13.61
N GLN A 59 -7.27 -0.02 13.80
CA GLN A 59 -8.67 -0.37 14.05
C GLN A 59 -9.28 -1.16 12.89
N LYS A 60 -9.01 -0.76 11.63
CA LYS A 60 -9.47 -1.49 10.45
C LYS A 60 -8.86 -2.89 10.39
N LEU A 61 -7.57 -3.03 10.70
CA LEU A 61 -6.89 -4.32 10.76
C LEU A 61 -7.47 -5.23 11.86
N TYR A 62 -7.70 -4.70 13.07
CA TYR A 62 -8.36 -5.45 14.15
C TYR A 62 -9.82 -5.78 13.81
N GLY A 63 -10.56 -4.86 13.18
CA GLY A 63 -11.93 -5.10 12.72
C GLY A 63 -12.02 -6.18 11.64
N MET A 64 -11.04 -6.27 10.73
CA MET A 64 -10.94 -7.35 9.74
C MET A 64 -10.56 -8.70 10.40
N ARG A 65 -9.86 -8.70 11.54
CA ARG A 65 -9.53 -9.91 12.32
C ARG A 65 -10.66 -10.35 13.25
N MET A 66 -11.66 -9.50 13.53
CA MET A 66 -12.83 -9.81 14.36
C MET A 66 -14.08 -10.20 13.55
N GLN A 67 -13.96 -10.42 12.23
CA GLN A 67 -14.91 -11.26 11.50
C GLN A 67 -14.46 -12.73 11.60
N GLU A 68 -14.41 -13.26 12.82
CA GLU A 68 -14.59 -14.68 13.05
C GLU A 68 -16.07 -14.86 13.44
N GLY A 69 -16.88 -15.08 12.41
CA GLY A 69 -18.14 -15.81 12.51
C GLY A 69 -17.94 -17.17 11.90
#